data_AF-A0A9D8TC66-F1
#
_entry.id   AF-A0A9D8TC66-F1
#
_cell.length_a   1.000
_cell.length_b   1.000
_cell.length_c   1.000
_cell.angle_alpha   90.00
_cell.angle_beta   90.00
_cell.angle_gamma   90.00
#
_symmetry.space_group_name_H-M   'P 1'
#
loop_
_entity.id
_entity.type
_entity.pdbx_description
1 polymer ?
#
loop_
_entity_poly.entity_id
_entity_poly.type
_entity_poly.pdbx_seq_one_letter_code
_entity_poly.pdbx_strand_id
1 'polypeptide(L)'
;MKKVKDIKLGTGLNAGLPSIRKIYVLCAVIPFILFWIGILSPLWTDNFIVYVFALVPYYLYIILLNNEWLDGRFLCDTKIGKYASRIWAFNIGLSALSSLFLSFLWTRSDLFLYGVSLMALVNVVPAFVSLLAALFSHKTRYERFPLWAPPAGDG
;
A
#
# COMPACT_ATOMS: atom_id res chain seq x y z
N MET A 1 9.68 -56.03 12.04
CA MET A 1 10.05 -54.68 11.54
C MET A 1 8.78 -53.87 11.34
N LYS A 2 8.55 -52.84 12.16
CA LYS A 2 7.35 -51.96 12.07
C LYS A 2 7.50 -51.05 10.86
N LYS A 3 6.56 -51.11 9.91
CA LYS A 3 6.42 -50.11 8.84
C LYS A 3 6.15 -48.75 9.48
N VAL A 4 7.11 -47.84 9.38
CA VAL A 4 6.91 -46.43 9.66
C VAL A 4 5.91 -45.92 8.63
N LYS A 5 4.75 -45.45 9.10
CA LYS A 5 3.78 -44.74 8.25
C LYS A 5 4.48 -43.48 7.76
N ASP A 6 4.52 -43.31 6.44
CA ASP A 6 4.87 -42.06 5.79
C ASP A 6 4.01 -40.95 6.38
N ILE A 7 4.64 -40.07 7.15
CA ILE A 7 4.05 -38.80 7.55
C ILE A 7 3.95 -38.01 6.24
N LYS A 8 2.75 -38.00 5.65
CA LYS A 8 2.42 -37.05 4.60
C LYS A 8 2.64 -35.66 5.19
N LEU A 9 3.76 -35.04 4.83
CA LEU A 9 4.06 -33.63 5.07
C LEU A 9 3.16 -32.80 4.13
N GLY A 10 1.85 -32.88 4.37
CA GLY A 10 0.83 -32.08 3.72
C GLY A 10 0.75 -30.75 4.45
N THR A 11 1.68 -29.84 4.19
CA THR A 11 1.58 -28.46 4.68
C THR A 11 1.98 -27.49 3.58
N GLY A 12 0.97 -26.86 2.97
CA GLY A 12 1.08 -25.48 2.50
C GLY A 12 1.16 -25.22 0.99
N LEU A 13 1.35 -26.22 0.13
CA LEU A 13 1.52 -25.98 -1.32
C LEU A 13 0.23 -25.71 -2.11
N ASN A 14 -0.89 -25.50 -1.42
CA ASN A 14 -2.19 -25.10 -1.99
C ASN A 14 -2.73 -23.84 -1.30
N ALA A 15 -1.87 -22.94 -0.82
CA ALA A 15 -2.28 -21.56 -0.62
C ALA A 15 -2.57 -20.98 -2.02
N GLY A 16 -3.81 -21.17 -2.47
CA GLY A 16 -4.27 -20.72 -3.78
C GLY A 16 -3.84 -19.26 -3.97
N LEU A 17 -3.22 -18.99 -5.12
CA LEU A 17 -2.83 -17.65 -5.54
C LEU A 17 -3.94 -16.67 -5.15
N PRO A 18 -3.64 -15.57 -4.43
CA PRO A 18 -4.67 -14.61 -4.06
C PRO A 18 -5.43 -14.16 -5.29
N SER A 19 -6.76 -14.22 -5.20
CA SER A 19 -7.62 -13.73 -6.27
C SER A 19 -7.29 -12.27 -6.56
N ILE A 20 -7.41 -11.86 -7.83
CA ILE A 20 -7.21 -10.47 -8.26
C ILE A 20 -8.02 -9.51 -7.38
N ARG A 21 -9.25 -9.91 -7.00
CA ARG A 21 -10.10 -9.16 -6.07
C ARG A 21 -9.41 -8.88 -4.73
N LYS A 22 -8.76 -9.88 -4.13
CA LYS A 22 -8.04 -9.72 -2.85
C LYS A 22 -6.89 -8.73 -2.98
N ILE A 23 -6.17 -8.76 -4.10
CA ILE A 23 -5.07 -7.82 -4.38
C ILE A 23 -5.59 -6.40 -4.45
N TYR A 24 -6.67 -6.15 -5.19
CA TYR A 24 -7.26 -4.81 -5.28
C TYR A 24 -7.75 -4.30 -3.93
N VAL A 25 -8.41 -5.16 -3.14
CA VAL A 25 -8.88 -4.79 -1.81
C VAL A 25 -7.69 -4.37 -0.93
N LEU A 26 -6.64 -5.19 -0.89
CA LEU A 26 -5.48 -4.94 -0.03
C LEU A 26 -4.60 -3.79 -0.52
N CYS A 27 -4.35 -3.68 -1.82
CA CYS A 27 -3.37 -2.73 -2.38
C CYS A 27 -3.98 -1.40 -2.82
N ALA A 28 -5.30 -1.34 -3.02
CA ALA A 28 -5.98 -0.13 -3.48
C ALA A 28 -7.11 0.31 -2.54
N VAL A 29 -8.10 -0.54 -2.28
CA VAL A 29 -9.34 -0.10 -1.59
C VAL A 29 -9.07 0.30 -0.14
N ILE A 30 -8.44 -0.57 0.65
CA ILE A 30 -8.14 -0.29 2.05
C ILE A 30 -7.25 0.96 2.20
N PRO A 31 -6.08 1.07 1.53
CA PRO A 31 -5.23 2.25 1.69
C PRO A 31 -5.90 3.52 1.16
N PHE A 32 -6.73 3.44 0.11
CA PHE A 32 -7.51 4.57 -0.36
C PHE A 32 -8.49 5.09 0.70
N ILE A 33 -9.24 4.19 1.34
CA ILE A 33 -10.20 4.56 2.40
C ILE A 33 -9.45 5.16 3.60
N LEU A 34 -8.37 4.53 4.05
CA LEU A 34 -7.57 5.02 5.18
C LEU A 34 -7.00 6.42 4.91
N PHE A 35 -6.52 6.65 3.68
CA PHE A 35 -6.04 7.96 3.26
C PHE A 35 -7.13 9.03 3.32
N TRP A 36 -8.29 8.78 2.70
CA TRP A 36 -9.38 9.75 2.64
C TRP A 36 -9.99 10.02 4.02
N ILE A 37 -10.12 9.00 4.86
CA ILE A 37 -10.54 9.21 6.26
C ILE A 37 -9.55 10.12 6.99
N GLY A 38 -8.25 9.94 6.76
CA GLY A 38 -7.22 10.79 7.34
C GLY A 38 -7.31 12.24 6.88
N ILE A 39 -7.33 12.46 5.56
CA ILE A 39 -7.38 13.79 4.94
C ILE A 39 -8.67 14.54 5.24
N LEU A 40 -9.81 13.85 5.28
CA LEU A 40 -11.10 14.47 5.52
C LEU A 40 -11.43 14.63 7.01
N SER A 41 -10.56 14.17 7.93
CA SER A 41 -10.79 14.30 9.37
C SER A 41 -11.22 15.70 9.85
N PRO A 42 -10.73 16.83 9.30
CA PRO A 42 -11.19 18.16 9.68
C PRO A 42 -12.65 18.48 9.36
N LEU A 43 -13.36 17.61 8.64
CA LEU A 43 -14.79 17.80 8.35
C LEU A 43 -15.72 17.37 9.50
N TRP A 44 -15.24 16.56 10.45
CA TRP A 44 -16.08 16.00 11.51
C TRP A 44 -15.47 16.06 12.91
N THR A 45 -14.26 16.60 13.06
CA THR A 45 -13.64 16.84 14.35
C THR A 45 -12.79 18.09 14.30
N ASP A 46 -12.77 18.87 15.39
CA ASP A 46 -11.88 20.03 15.56
C ASP A 46 -10.65 19.71 16.42
N ASN A 47 -10.47 18.43 16.79
CA ASN A 47 -9.42 18.04 17.70
C ASN A 47 -8.08 17.91 16.98
N PHE A 48 -7.16 18.83 17.29
CA PHE A 48 -5.81 18.85 16.73
C PHE A 48 -5.05 17.52 16.91
N ILE A 49 -5.23 16.82 18.03
CA ILE A 49 -4.61 15.50 18.25
C ILE A 49 -5.10 14.52 17.19
N VAL A 50 -6.40 14.53 16.88
CA VAL A 50 -6.95 13.65 15.85
C VAL A 50 -6.33 13.96 14.50
N TYR A 51 -6.10 15.23 14.15
CA TYR A 51 -5.42 15.59 12.90
C TYR A 51 -4.02 15.00 12.81
N VAL A 52 -3.21 15.14 13.86
CA VAL A 52 -1.83 14.63 13.87
C VAL A 52 -1.79 13.11 13.66
N PHE A 53 -2.74 12.37 14.22
CA PHE A 53 -2.76 10.92 14.15
C PHE A 53 -3.67 10.33 13.05
N ALA A 54 -4.48 11.13 12.36
CA ALA A 54 -5.49 10.62 11.42
C ALA A 54 -4.90 9.89 10.21
N LEU A 55 -3.67 10.21 9.81
CA LEU A 55 -2.97 9.53 8.72
C LEU A 55 -2.07 8.37 9.18
N VAL A 56 -1.87 8.19 10.48
CA VAL A 56 -1.05 7.09 11.01
C VAL A 56 -1.57 5.72 10.57
N PRO A 57 -2.89 5.43 10.61
CA PRO A 57 -3.41 4.16 10.09
C PRO A 57 -3.05 3.90 8.63
N TYR A 58 -3.09 4.94 7.78
CA TYR A 58 -2.69 4.83 6.37
C TYR A 58 -1.20 4.48 6.25
N TYR A 59 -0.33 5.22 6.92
CA TYR A 59 1.11 5.00 6.84
C TYR A 59 1.56 3.66 7.43
N LEU A 60 0.96 3.25 8.55
CA LEU A 60 1.20 1.92 9.12
C LEU A 60 0.76 0.82 8.16
N TYR A 61 -0.41 0.98 7.54
CA TYR A 61 -0.91 -0.01 6.59
C TYR A 61 0.01 -0.18 5.37
N ILE A 62 0.50 0.91 4.77
CA ILE A 62 1.41 0.80 3.61
C ILE A 62 2.75 0.16 4.00
N ILE A 63 3.26 0.41 5.21
CA ILE A 63 4.50 -0.18 5.71
C ILE A 63 4.30 -1.67 5.98
N LEU A 64 3.22 -2.05 6.65
CA LEU A 64 2.87 -3.43 6.93
C LEU A 64 2.65 -4.22 5.64
N LEU A 65 1.91 -3.66 4.68
CA LEU A 65 1.64 -4.33 3.41
C LEU A 65 2.92 -4.63 2.62
N ASN A 66 3.91 -3.73 2.68
CA ASN A 66 5.19 -3.93 2.02
C ASN A 66 6.04 -5.03 2.69
N ASN A 67 5.97 -5.14 4.02
CA ASN A 67 6.80 -6.04 4.82
C ASN A 67 6.18 -7.44 5.02
N GLU A 68 4.90 -7.49 5.37
CA GLU A 68 4.14 -8.70 5.64
C GLU A 68 2.95 -8.78 4.68
N TRP A 69 3.23 -9.33 3.50
CA TRP A 69 2.22 -9.75 2.55
C TRP A 69 1.76 -11.19 2.86
N LEU A 70 0.81 -11.67 2.06
CA LEU A 70 0.15 -12.97 2.22
C LEU A 70 1.12 -14.10 2.59
N ASP A 71 0.73 -14.86 3.62
CA ASP A 71 1.47 -16.00 4.15
C ASP A 71 2.88 -15.65 4.66
N GLY A 72 3.06 -14.43 5.18
CA GLY A 72 4.30 -13.97 5.82
C GLY A 72 5.45 -13.70 4.84
N ARG A 73 5.16 -13.58 3.55
CA ARG A 73 6.16 -13.21 2.51
C ARG A 73 6.14 -11.70 2.30
N PHE A 74 7.20 -11.12 1.76
CA PHE A 74 7.15 -9.72 1.32
C PHE A 74 6.26 -9.59 0.08
N LEU A 75 5.60 -8.42 -0.08
CA LEU A 75 4.77 -8.11 -1.25
C LEU A 75 5.55 -8.38 -2.54
N CYS A 76 6.84 -8.05 -2.53
CA CYS A 76 7.66 -8.07 -3.72
C CYS A 76 8.19 -9.45 -4.12
N ASP A 77 8.11 -10.46 -3.26
CA ASP A 77 8.83 -11.74 -3.44
C ASP A 77 8.02 -12.81 -4.19
N THR A 78 6.80 -12.49 -4.64
CA THR A 78 5.92 -13.41 -5.35
C THR A 78 5.71 -12.98 -6.80
N LYS A 79 5.40 -13.92 -7.72
CA LYS A 79 5.05 -13.59 -9.12
C LYS A 79 3.85 -12.63 -9.20
N ILE A 80 2.88 -12.83 -8.32
CA ILE A 80 1.73 -11.93 -8.15
C ILE A 80 2.13 -10.61 -7.51
N GLY A 81 3.16 -10.64 -6.68
CA GLY A 81 3.76 -9.49 -6.04
C GLY A 81 4.09 -8.35 -6.98
N LYS A 82 4.55 -8.64 -8.21
CA LYS A 82 4.86 -7.59 -9.20
C LYS A 82 3.62 -6.80 -9.60
N TYR A 83 2.52 -7.51 -9.80
CA TYR A 83 1.22 -6.88 -10.09
C TYR A 83 0.67 -6.13 -8.88
N ALA A 84 0.70 -6.75 -7.70
CA ALA A 84 0.24 -6.16 -6.45
C ALA A 84 1.03 -4.90 -6.07
N SER A 85 2.36 -4.95 -6.20
CA SER A 85 3.29 -3.83 -5.97
C SER A 85 3.03 -2.66 -6.93
N ARG A 86 2.66 -2.92 -8.19
CA ARG A 86 2.24 -1.86 -9.12
C ARG A 86 0.96 -1.17 -8.67
N ILE A 87 -0.06 -1.94 -8.29
CA ILE A 87 -1.33 -1.39 -7.79
C ILE A 87 -1.09 -0.57 -6.53
N TRP A 88 -0.29 -1.09 -5.60
CA TRP A 88 0.07 -0.41 -4.37
C TRP A 88 0.83 0.89 -4.61
N ALA A 89 1.86 0.89 -5.45
CA ALA A 89 2.60 2.10 -5.80
C ALA A 89 1.72 3.13 -6.53
N PHE A 90 0.82 2.67 -7.41
CA PHE A 90 -0.16 3.53 -8.05
C PHE A 90 -1.10 4.18 -7.04
N ASN A 91 -1.58 3.43 -6.04
CA ASN A 91 -2.44 3.97 -4.98
C ASN A 91 -1.72 5.04 -4.15
N ILE A 92 -0.47 4.79 -3.73
CA ILE A 92 0.35 5.78 -3.02
C ILE A 92 0.56 7.03 -3.91
N GLY A 93 0.83 6.83 -5.20
CA GLY A 93 0.97 7.93 -6.15
C GLY A 93 -0.29 8.77 -6.27
N LEU A 94 -1.46 8.13 -6.35
CA LEU A 94 -2.74 8.83 -6.35
C LEU A 94 -2.96 9.61 -5.05
N SER A 95 -2.68 9.03 -3.88
CA SER A 95 -2.75 9.73 -2.59
C SER A 95 -1.81 10.93 -2.50
N ALA A 96 -0.57 10.81 -3.02
CA ALA A 96 0.40 11.90 -3.06
C ALA A 96 -0.07 13.06 -3.96
N LEU A 97 -0.57 12.73 -5.16
CA LEU A 97 -1.12 13.72 -6.09
C LEU A 97 -2.40 14.37 -5.55
N SER A 98 -3.29 13.61 -4.91
CA SER A 98 -4.48 14.15 -4.24
C SER A 98 -4.09 15.11 -3.11
N SER A 99 -3.06 14.78 -2.32
CA SER A 99 -2.56 15.68 -1.27
C SER A 99 -2.00 16.98 -1.86
N LEU A 100 -1.20 16.88 -2.93
CA LEU A 100 -0.69 18.06 -3.62
C LEU A 100 -1.82 18.91 -4.19
N PHE A 101 -2.79 18.31 -4.88
CA PHE A 101 -3.95 19.02 -5.43
C PHE A 101 -4.76 19.74 -4.35
N LEU A 102 -5.12 19.04 -3.27
CA LEU A 102 -5.88 19.60 -2.16
C LEU A 102 -5.10 20.66 -1.39
N SER A 103 -3.76 20.57 -1.35
CA SER A 103 -2.92 21.56 -0.68
C SER A 103 -3.02 22.96 -1.29
N PHE A 104 -3.39 23.11 -2.58
CA PHE A 104 -3.54 24.43 -3.22
C PHE A 104 -4.78 25.20 -2.76
N LEU A 105 -5.74 24.52 -2.12
CA LEU A 105 -7.00 25.14 -1.64
C LEU A 105 -6.84 25.90 -0.31
N TRP A 106 -5.63 25.99 0.25
CA TRP A 106 -5.37 26.56 1.58
C TRP A 106 -5.39 28.08 1.62
N THR A 107 -5.46 28.74 0.47
CA THR A 107 -5.25 30.19 0.31
C THR A 107 -6.31 31.06 0.98
N ARG A 108 -7.43 30.47 1.41
CA ARG A 108 -8.56 31.17 2.01
C ARG A 108 -9.08 30.41 3.22
N SER A 109 -8.99 31.03 4.40
CA SER A 109 -9.44 30.44 5.68
C SER A 109 -10.97 30.35 5.82
N ASP A 110 -11.71 31.07 4.98
CA ASP A 110 -13.18 31.05 4.88
C ASP A 110 -13.72 29.84 4.10
N LEU A 111 -12.85 29.06 3.44
CA LEU A 111 -13.28 27.87 2.71
C LEU A 111 -13.62 26.72 3.66
N PHE A 112 -14.74 26.05 3.40
CA PHE A 112 -15.15 24.81 4.10
C PHE A 112 -14.06 23.73 4.11
N LEU A 113 -13.20 23.69 3.07
CA LEU A 113 -12.11 22.73 2.94
C LEU A 113 -10.76 23.23 3.48
N TYR A 114 -10.71 24.34 4.22
CA TYR A 114 -9.46 24.90 4.72
C TYR A 114 -8.68 23.91 5.59
N GLY A 115 -9.35 23.26 6.56
CA GLY A 115 -8.72 22.24 7.41
C GLY A 115 -8.22 21.05 6.61
N VAL A 116 -9.02 20.57 5.64
CA VAL A 116 -8.64 19.49 4.72
C VAL A 116 -7.40 19.87 3.90
N SER A 117 -7.32 21.12 3.46
CA SER A 117 -6.20 21.63 2.68
C SER A 117 -4.92 21.75 3.50
N LEU A 118 -5.00 22.23 4.76
CA LEU A 118 -3.87 22.22 5.68
C LEU A 118 -3.37 20.80 5.98
N MET A 119 -4.31 19.87 6.18
CA MET A 119 -3.97 18.46 6.40
C MET A 119 -3.28 17.86 5.18
N ALA A 120 -3.79 18.15 3.98
CA ALA A 120 -3.18 17.75 2.72
C ALA A 120 -1.79 18.37 2.51
N LEU A 121 -1.61 19.65 2.88
CA LEU A 121 -0.34 20.37 2.80
C LEU A 121 0.74 19.70 3.69
N VAL A 122 0.41 19.42 4.96
CA VAL A 122 1.29 18.69 5.88
C VAL A 122 1.62 17.30 5.34
N ASN A 123 0.67 16.66 4.64
CA ASN A 123 0.84 15.34 4.07
C ASN A 123 1.65 15.29 2.77
N VAL A 124 1.90 16.42 2.08
CA VAL A 124 2.61 16.42 0.80
C VAL A 124 3.98 15.74 0.93
N VAL A 125 4.81 16.19 1.88
CA VAL A 125 6.17 15.65 2.06
C VAL A 125 6.16 14.15 2.36
N PRO A 126 5.48 13.64 3.40
CA PRO A 126 5.50 12.21 3.72
C PRO A 126 4.86 11.34 2.62
N ALA A 127 3.87 11.86 1.87
CA ALA A 127 3.27 11.12 0.76
C ALA A 127 4.25 10.94 -0.41
N PHE A 128 4.99 11.99 -0.78
CA PHE A 128 6.02 11.89 -1.81
C PHE A 128 7.22 11.04 -1.37
N VAL A 129 7.65 11.12 -0.11
CA VAL A 129 8.67 10.22 0.44
C VAL A 129 8.22 8.76 0.35
N SER A 130 6.97 8.49 0.72
CA SER A 130 6.40 7.14 0.65
C SER A 130 6.27 6.64 -0.79
N LEU A 131 5.91 7.52 -1.73
CA LEU A 131 5.88 7.21 -3.16
C LEU A 131 7.28 6.85 -3.68
N LEU A 132 8.28 7.66 -3.36
CA LEU A 132 9.67 7.39 -3.77
C LEU A 132 10.17 6.08 -3.17
N ALA A 133 9.88 5.80 -1.89
CA ALA A 133 10.22 4.54 -1.23
C ALA A 133 9.51 3.34 -1.89
N ALA A 134 8.23 3.47 -2.26
CA ALA A 134 7.47 2.43 -2.94
C ALA A 134 8.02 2.15 -4.35
N LEU A 135 8.29 3.21 -5.14
CA LEU A 135 8.88 3.09 -6.48
C LEU A 135 10.29 2.50 -6.43
N PHE A 136 11.11 2.93 -5.49
CA PHE A 136 12.45 2.38 -5.28
C PHE A 136 12.40 0.91 -4.89
N SER A 137 11.50 0.53 -3.96
CA SER A 137 11.31 -0.85 -3.54
C SER A 137 10.79 -1.73 -4.67
N HIS A 138 9.88 -1.21 -5.51
CA HIS A 138 9.42 -1.87 -6.72
C HIS A 138 10.57 -2.10 -7.69
N LYS A 139 11.29 -1.04 -8.05
CA LYS A 139 12.36 -1.07 -9.06
C LYS A 139 13.51 -1.98 -8.62
N THR A 140 14.09 -1.74 -7.44
CA THR A 140 15.27 -2.48 -6.97
C THR A 140 15.04 -3.98 -6.80
N ARG A 141 13.86 -4.41 -6.35
CA ARG A 141 13.58 -5.83 -6.13
C ARG A 141 13.27 -6.58 -7.44
N TYR A 142 12.61 -5.93 -8.41
CA TYR A 142 12.35 -6.53 -9.71
C TYR A 142 13.49 -6.37 -10.74
N GLU A 143 14.41 -5.44 -10.53
CA GLU A 143 15.64 -5.33 -11.34
C GLU A 143 16.78 -6.22 -10.83
N ARG A 144 16.88 -6.51 -9.52
CA ARG A 144 17.92 -7.40 -8.95
C ARG A 144 17.64 -8.90 -9.15
N PHE A 145 16.40 -9.30 -9.41
CA PHE A 145 16.03 -10.70 -9.65
C PHE A 145 15.41 -10.91 -11.05
N PRO A 146 16.15 -10.67 -12.16
CA PRO A 146 15.71 -11.08 -13.49
C PRO A 146 15.70 -12.62 -13.64
N LEU A 147 16.34 -13.37 -12.74
CA LEU A 147 16.36 -14.84 -12.70
C LEU A 147 15.01 -15.51 -12.36
N TRP A 148 13.99 -14.72 -12.04
CA TRP A 148 12.58 -15.15 -11.98
C TRP A 148 11.75 -14.58 -13.16
N ALA A 149 12.41 -14.16 -14.24
CA ALA A 149 11.76 -14.09 -15.53
C ALA A 149 11.04 -15.42 -15.79
N PRO A 150 9.78 -15.43 -16.25
CA PRO A 150 9.22 -16.66 -16.81
C PRO A 150 10.22 -17.19 -17.83
N PRO A 151 10.42 -18.53 -17.93
CA PRO A 151 11.20 -19.06 -19.04
C PRO A 151 10.66 -18.45 -20.33
N ALA A 152 11.56 -17.98 -21.19
CA ALA A 152 11.20 -17.68 -22.56
C ALA A 152 10.76 -19.02 -23.21
N GLY A 153 9.52 -19.08 -23.71
CA GLY A 153 8.91 -20.25 -24.38
C GLY A 153 7.85 -20.95 -23.51
N ASP A 154 6.66 -21.31 -23.99
CA ASP A 154 6.24 -21.62 -25.37
C ASP A 154 4.77 -21.23 -25.63
N GLY A 155 4.50 -20.71 -26.83
CA GLY A 155 3.19 -20.32 -27.35
C GLY A 155 3.32 -19.29 -28.46
#